data_AF-A0A9Q0Q1X7-F1
#
_entry.id   AF-A0A9Q0Q1X7-F1
#
_cell.length_a   1.000
_cell.length_b   1.000
_cell.length_c   1.000
_cell.angle_alpha   90.00
_cell.angle_beta   90.00
_cell.angle_gamma   90.00
#
_symmetry.space_group_name_H-M   'P 1'
#
loop_
_entity.id
_entity.type
_entity.pdbx_description
1 polymer ?
#
loop_
_entity_poly.entity_id
_entity_poly.type
_entity_poly.pdbx_seq_one_letter_code
_entity_poly.pdbx_strand_id
1 'polypeptide(L)'
;MVVFRQNDTCPVTKQVISGCEVTPNHTLRRLLQSWCTLNASYGIERIPTPKPAINRAQVSKILNAAKSPQQQVECLRKLRSIASENETNKRCMEAAGAVDFLVSVVNNFNSLSFEETSEDGFEITRPGDEALSILYGLQISESGLKNLIMGRNGELIIETLTKVMQGGNDESRAYAVLLLKSMLEVADPQKLISLKQELFSEIVQVLRDQISHKASKAALELLINLCPWGKKQNQSHRSQCSLGYD
;
A
#
# COMPACT_ATOMS: atom_id res chain seq x y z
N MET A 1 -4.02 20.91 18.84
CA MET A 1 -2.79 20.47 18.15
C MET A 1 -2.53 21.45 17.03
N VAL A 2 -1.62 22.42 17.25
CA VAL A 2 -1.36 23.51 16.29
C VAL A 2 -0.41 22.98 15.22
N VAL A 3 -0.89 22.90 13.99
CA VAL A 3 -0.09 22.56 12.81
C VAL A 3 0.76 23.78 12.46
N PHE A 4 2.06 23.73 12.72
CA PHE A 4 2.99 24.71 12.15
C PHE A 4 3.27 24.34 10.69
N ARG A 5 3.04 25.32 9.81
CA ARG A 5 3.25 25.27 8.35
C ARG A 5 4.65 24.76 7.99
N GLN A 6 4.70 24.06 6.85
CA GLN A 6 5.90 23.66 6.11
C GLN A 6 6.89 24.82 5.97
N ASN A 7 7.94 24.78 6.78
CA ASN A 7 9.23 25.33 6.42
C ASN A 7 10.17 24.13 6.37
N ASP A 8 10.53 23.68 5.17
CA ASP A 8 11.49 22.58 4.96
C ASP A 8 12.92 23.01 5.29
N THR A 9 13.08 24.02 6.14
CA THR A 9 14.35 24.66 6.46
C THR A 9 14.44 24.83 7.96
N CYS A 10 15.53 24.35 8.56
CA CYS A 10 15.78 24.47 9.99
C CYS A 10 15.89 25.95 10.37
N PRO A 11 15.11 26.46 11.35
CA PRO A 11 15.17 27.86 11.75
C PRO A 11 16.52 28.27 12.35
N VAL A 12 17.30 27.30 12.83
CA VAL A 12 18.63 27.52 13.43
C VAL A 12 19.74 27.42 12.38
N THR A 13 19.75 26.36 11.58
CA THR A 13 20.86 26.10 10.65
C THR A 13 20.62 26.63 9.23
N LYS A 14 19.39 27.06 8.92
CA LYS A 14 18.94 27.45 7.57
C LYS A 14 19.16 26.39 6.49
N GLN A 15 19.40 25.13 6.89
CA GLN A 15 19.57 24.01 5.96
C GLN A 15 18.23 23.36 5.64
N VAL A 16 18.11 22.86 4.41
CA VAL A 16 16.95 22.09 3.96
C VAL A 16 16.89 20.78 4.76
N ILE A 17 15.77 20.54 5.45
CA ILE A 17 15.56 19.33 6.24
C ILE A 17 15.07 18.23 5.28
N SER A 18 16.01 17.50 4.70
CA SER A 18 15.72 16.31 3.90
C SER A 18 15.43 15.14 4.84
N GLY A 19 14.15 14.84 5.07
CA GLY A 19 13.71 13.68 5.83
C GLY A 19 12.79 14.05 6.99
N CYS A 20 11.55 13.56 6.94
CA CYS A 20 10.58 13.67 8.02
C CYS A 20 10.87 12.64 9.14
N GLU A 21 12.13 12.55 9.56
CA GLU A 21 12.51 11.85 10.79
C GLU A 21 12.55 12.88 11.92
N VAL A 22 11.42 13.00 12.62
CA VAL A 22 11.32 13.84 13.81
C VAL A 22 12.35 13.36 14.81
N THR A 23 13.41 14.15 15.06
CA THR A 23 14.37 13.83 16.11
C THR A 23 13.63 13.86 17.45
N PRO A 24 13.50 12.73 18.16
CA PRO A 24 12.68 12.70 19.34
C PRO A 24 13.29 13.59 20.43
N ASN A 25 12.51 14.55 20.95
CA ASN A 25 12.98 15.43 22.02
C ASN A 25 13.03 14.65 23.36
N HIS A 26 14.18 14.05 23.64
CA HIS A 26 14.41 13.25 24.84
C HIS A 26 14.24 14.07 26.13
N THR A 27 14.62 15.35 26.12
CA THR A 27 14.50 16.24 27.28
C THR A 27 13.03 16.49 27.63
N LEU A 28 12.22 16.91 26.65
CA LEU A 28 10.79 17.14 26.86
C LEU A 28 10.07 15.87 27.32
N ARG A 29 10.39 14.73 26.69
CA ARG A 29 9.82 13.44 27.08
C ARG A 29 10.18 13.05 28.52
N ARG A 30 11.43 13.26 28.94
CA ARG A 30 11.85 13.02 30.34
C ARG A 30 11.06 13.92 31.30
N LEU A 31 10.92 15.21 30.98
CA LEU A 31 10.16 16.15 31.80
C LEU A 31 8.68 15.73 31.93
N LEU A 32 8.03 15.38 30.82
CA LEU A 32 6.66 14.87 30.81
C LEU A 32 6.51 13.59 31.65
N GLN A 33 7.39 12.61 31.45
CA GLN A 33 7.34 11.36 32.22
C GLN A 33 7.57 11.59 33.71
N SER A 34 8.54 12.44 34.09
CA SER A 34 8.78 12.82 35.49
C SER A 34 7.55 13.51 36.10
N TRP A 35 6.91 14.41 35.36
CA TRP A 35 5.69 15.06 35.82
C TRP A 35 4.53 14.07 36.02
N CYS A 36 4.33 13.12 35.08
CA CYS A 36 3.34 12.06 35.25
C CYS A 36 3.61 11.23 36.51
N THR A 37 4.87 10.84 36.76
CA THR A 37 5.25 10.09 37.97
C THR A 37 4.95 10.86 39.25
N LEU A 38 5.22 12.17 39.28
CA LEU A 38 4.93 13.01 40.45
C LEU A 38 3.43 13.19 40.70
N ASN A 39 2.59 13.04 39.68
CA ASN A 39 1.15 13.23 39.75
C ASN A 39 0.35 11.91 39.70
N ALA A 40 1.02 10.77 39.89
CA ALA A 40 0.38 9.46 39.89
C ALA A 40 -0.72 9.34 40.95
N SER A 41 -0.61 10.05 42.09
CA SER A 41 -1.64 10.13 43.13
C SER A 41 -2.94 10.79 42.67
N TYR A 42 -2.90 11.60 41.61
CA TYR A 42 -4.07 12.23 41.00
C TYR A 42 -4.68 11.36 39.87
N GLY A 43 -4.27 10.09 39.75
CA GLY A 43 -4.73 9.19 38.70
C GLY A 43 -4.07 9.44 37.34
N ILE A 44 -2.99 10.22 37.28
CA ILE A 44 -2.27 10.47 36.03
C ILE A 44 -1.32 9.32 35.72
N GLU A 45 -1.62 8.59 34.65
CA GLU A 45 -0.78 7.50 34.18
C GLU A 45 0.48 8.00 33.45
N ARG A 46 1.55 7.21 33.56
CA ARG A 46 2.81 7.51 32.88
C ARG A 46 2.68 7.24 31.39
N ILE A 47 3.00 8.24 30.57
CA ILE A 47 3.08 8.08 29.12
C ILE A 47 4.22 7.08 28.80
N PRO A 48 3.90 5.91 28.18
CA PRO A 48 4.90 4.91 27.87
C PRO A 48 5.92 5.45 26.87
N THR A 49 7.17 4.99 26.98
CA THR A 49 8.19 5.30 25.99
C THR A 49 7.83 4.57 24.70
N PRO A 50 7.74 5.26 23.55
CA PRO A 50 7.54 4.60 22.27
C PRO A 50 8.60 3.52 22.07
N LYS A 51 8.19 2.34 21.58
CA LYS A 51 9.14 1.29 21.21
C LYS A 51 10.16 1.85 20.20
N PRO A 52 11.44 1.46 20.26
CA PRO A 52 12.40 1.82 19.24
C PRO A 52 11.86 1.40 17.87
N ALA A 53 11.93 2.31 16.89
CA ALA A 53 11.56 1.97 15.53
C ALA A 53 12.41 0.81 15.03
N ILE A 54 11.81 -0.06 14.22
CA ILE A 54 12.54 -1.16 13.60
C ILE A 54 13.58 -0.59 12.63
N ASN A 55 14.76 -1.20 12.55
CA ASN A 55 15.77 -0.81 11.58
C ASN A 55 15.67 -1.63 10.28
N ARG A 56 16.27 -1.11 9.21
CA ARG A 56 16.26 -1.74 7.88
C ARG A 56 16.79 -3.18 7.91
N ALA A 57 17.87 -3.43 8.66
CA ALA A 57 18.49 -4.75 8.74
C ALA A 57 17.57 -5.80 9.39
N GLN A 58 16.79 -5.41 10.40
CA GLN A 58 15.79 -6.27 11.03
C GLN A 58 14.68 -6.63 10.05
N VAL A 59 14.15 -5.66 9.29
CA VAL A 59 13.14 -5.93 8.26
C VAL A 59 13.71 -6.85 7.19
N SER A 60 14.90 -6.56 6.65
CA SER A 60 15.53 -7.42 5.63
C SER A 60 15.78 -8.84 6.13
N LYS A 61 16.12 -9.03 7.41
CA LYS A 61 16.25 -10.37 8.01
C LYS A 61 14.92 -11.13 8.03
N ILE A 62 13.82 -10.44 8.32
CA ILE A 62 12.46 -11.03 8.29
C ILE A 62 12.12 -11.45 6.86
N LEU A 63 12.33 -10.59 5.87
CA LEU A 63 12.06 -10.88 4.46
C LEU A 63 12.90 -12.06 3.95
N ASN A 64 14.19 -12.11 4.27
CA ASN A 64 15.10 -13.18 3.84
C ASN A 64 14.80 -14.54 4.48
N ALA A 65 14.07 -14.57 5.58
CA ALA A 65 13.65 -15.80 6.24
C ALA A 65 12.43 -16.47 5.56
N ALA A 66 11.71 -15.74 4.69
CA ALA A 66 10.47 -16.18 4.08
C ALA A 66 10.69 -17.04 2.81
N LYS A 67 11.31 -18.21 2.96
CA LYS A 67 11.69 -19.09 1.83
C LYS A 67 10.63 -20.13 1.47
N SER A 68 9.83 -20.59 2.44
CA SER A 68 8.72 -21.53 2.23
C SER A 68 7.36 -20.84 2.43
N PRO A 69 6.25 -21.41 1.92
CA PRO A 69 4.91 -20.84 2.12
C PRO A 69 4.55 -20.61 3.60
N GLN A 70 4.89 -21.55 4.47
CA GLN A 70 4.66 -21.44 5.92
C GLN A 70 5.47 -20.27 6.53
N GLN A 71 6.73 -20.10 6.11
CA GLN A 71 7.57 -18.99 6.55
C GLN A 71 7.09 -17.64 5.99
N GLN A 72 6.48 -17.63 4.80
CA GLN A 72 5.85 -16.43 4.24
C GLN A 72 4.66 -15.99 5.08
N VAL A 73 3.79 -16.90 5.53
CA VAL A 73 2.67 -16.58 6.43
C VAL A 73 3.17 -15.98 7.75
N GLU A 74 4.21 -16.58 8.36
CA GLU A 74 4.81 -16.03 9.57
C GLU A 74 5.44 -14.64 9.34
N CYS A 75 6.10 -14.46 8.19
CA CYS A 75 6.65 -13.19 7.76
C CYS A 75 5.56 -12.12 7.62
N LEU A 76 4.45 -12.42 6.94
CA LEU A 76 3.32 -11.49 6.79
C LEU A 76 2.76 -11.07 8.15
N ARG A 77 2.58 -12.02 9.08
CA ARG A 77 2.13 -11.72 10.45
C ARG A 77 3.07 -10.75 11.17
N LYS A 78 4.39 -10.94 11.03
CA LYS A 78 5.40 -10.02 11.59
C LYS A 78 5.34 -8.65 10.92
N LEU A 79 5.26 -8.59 9.60
CA LEU A 79 5.17 -7.34 8.84
C LEU A 79 3.91 -6.54 9.21
N ARG A 80 2.75 -7.21 9.36
CA ARG A 80 1.50 -6.58 9.82
C ARG A 80 1.67 -5.94 11.20
N SER A 81 2.25 -6.68 12.15
CA SER A 81 2.51 -6.20 13.50
C SER A 81 3.45 -5.00 13.51
N ILE A 82 4.51 -5.02 12.70
CA ILE A 82 5.46 -3.91 12.58
C ILE A 82 4.81 -2.67 11.95
N ALA A 83 4.02 -2.86 10.89
CA ALA A 83 3.36 -1.77 10.16
C ALA A 83 2.28 -1.06 10.99
N SER A 84 1.62 -1.77 11.91
CA SER A 84 0.57 -1.18 12.76
C SER A 84 1.11 -0.33 13.92
N GLU A 85 2.41 -0.44 14.26
CA GLU A 85 2.99 0.29 15.38
C GLU A 85 3.16 1.79 15.11
N ASN A 86 3.72 2.17 13.95
CA ASN A 86 3.94 3.58 13.58
C ASN A 86 4.30 3.79 12.10
N GLU A 87 4.16 5.03 11.62
CA GLU A 87 4.49 5.42 10.23
C GLU A 87 5.99 5.32 9.90
N THR A 88 6.88 5.50 10.88
CA THR A 88 8.33 5.35 10.67
C THR A 88 8.70 3.92 10.30
N ASN A 89 8.05 2.93 10.94
CA ASN A 89 8.21 1.52 10.61
C ASN A 89 7.75 1.23 9.18
N LYS A 90 6.63 1.80 8.73
CA LYS A 90 6.15 1.63 7.34
C LYS A 90 7.15 2.16 6.32
N ARG A 91 7.71 3.35 6.54
CA ARG A 91 8.77 3.92 5.67
C ARG A 91 10.04 3.07 5.70
N CYS A 92 10.42 2.56 6.86
CA CYS A 92 11.55 1.65 7.00
C CYS A 92 11.31 0.33 6.24
N MET A 93 10.08 -0.20 6.27
CA MET A 93 9.68 -1.38 5.50
C MET A 93 9.76 -1.14 3.99
N GLU A 94 9.24 -0.01 3.51
CA GLU A 94 9.36 0.39 2.10
C GLU A 94 10.84 0.45 1.69
N ALA A 95 11.67 1.17 2.45
CA ALA A 95 13.10 1.29 2.19
C ALA A 95 13.84 -0.07 2.23
N ALA A 96 13.38 -1.01 3.04
CA ALA A 96 13.96 -2.34 3.19
C ALA A 96 13.58 -3.33 2.07
N GLY A 97 12.72 -2.94 1.12
CA GLY A 97 12.26 -3.79 0.02
C GLY A 97 11.03 -4.65 0.37
N ALA A 98 10.26 -4.29 1.39
CA ALA A 98 9.04 -5.02 1.75
C ALA A 98 7.97 -4.95 0.65
N VAL A 99 7.92 -3.86 -0.13
CA VAL A 99 6.97 -3.68 -1.24
C VAL A 99 7.15 -4.77 -2.29
N ASP A 100 8.38 -5.00 -2.76
CA ASP A 100 8.68 -6.02 -3.77
C ASP A 100 8.33 -7.43 -3.28
N PHE A 101 8.63 -7.72 -2.01
CA PHE A 101 8.26 -8.98 -1.37
C PHE A 101 6.73 -9.18 -1.33
N LEU A 102 5.99 -8.19 -0.85
CA LEU A 102 4.53 -8.26 -0.75
C LEU A 102 3.88 -8.41 -2.13
N VAL A 103 4.37 -7.68 -3.14
CA VAL A 103 3.92 -7.81 -4.53
C VAL A 103 4.16 -9.22 -5.07
N SER A 104 5.34 -9.79 -4.79
CA SER A 104 5.62 -11.19 -5.16
C SER A 104 4.67 -12.17 -4.49
N VAL A 105 4.34 -11.97 -3.21
CA VAL A 105 3.39 -12.81 -2.49
C VAL A 105 1.98 -12.68 -3.10
N VAL A 106 1.49 -11.47 -3.33
CA VAL A 106 0.16 -11.24 -3.92
C VAL A 106 0.07 -11.92 -5.30
N ASN A 107 1.11 -11.79 -6.13
CA ASN A 107 1.16 -12.42 -7.45
C ASN A 107 1.16 -13.97 -7.37
N ASN A 108 1.97 -14.54 -6.48
CA ASN A 108 2.12 -16.00 -6.37
C ASN A 108 0.85 -16.67 -5.83
N PHE A 109 0.23 -16.10 -4.79
CA PHE A 109 -0.94 -16.71 -4.15
C PHE A 109 -2.25 -16.46 -4.91
N ASN A 110 -2.30 -15.47 -5.80
CA ASN A 110 -3.43 -15.33 -6.72
C ASN A 110 -3.35 -16.32 -7.91
N SER A 111 -2.15 -16.79 -8.24
CA SER A 111 -1.94 -17.82 -9.28
C SER A 111 -2.16 -19.25 -8.77
N LEU A 112 -2.08 -19.48 -7.46
CA LEU A 112 -2.30 -20.78 -6.85
C LEU A 112 -3.74 -20.82 -6.34
N SER A 113 -4.56 -21.67 -6.95
CA SER A 113 -5.89 -22.03 -6.43
C SER A 113 -5.72 -22.82 -5.13
N PHE A 114 -5.41 -22.12 -4.05
CA PHE A 114 -5.28 -22.74 -2.74
C PHE A 114 -6.68 -22.90 -2.15
N GLU A 115 -7.29 -24.04 -2.47
CA GLU A 115 -8.45 -24.56 -1.74
C GLU A 115 -7.92 -25.19 -0.45
N GLU A 116 -7.77 -24.40 0.60
CA GLU A 116 -7.74 -24.94 1.97
C GLU A 116 -9.05 -24.58 2.64
N THR A 117 -10.02 -25.50 2.57
CA THR A 117 -11.07 -25.61 3.58
C THR A 117 -10.43 -26.13 4.86
N SER A 118 -10.30 -25.29 5.87
CA SER A 118 -10.11 -25.78 7.24
C SER A 118 -11.42 -26.31 7.78
N GLU A 119 -11.39 -27.49 8.39
CA GLU A 119 -12.51 -28.12 9.12
C GLU A 119 -12.94 -27.33 10.39
N ASP A 120 -12.19 -26.28 10.74
CA ASP A 120 -12.48 -25.40 11.86
C ASP A 120 -12.86 -24.03 11.27
N GLY A 121 -14.07 -23.55 11.56
CA GLY A 121 -14.77 -22.43 10.88
C GLY A 121 -14.17 -21.03 11.07
N PHE A 122 -12.84 -20.92 11.14
CA PHE A 122 -12.09 -19.68 11.08
C PHE A 122 -11.76 -19.39 9.61
N GLU A 123 -12.24 -18.27 9.05
CA GLU A 123 -11.82 -17.83 7.71
C GLU A 123 -10.29 -17.69 7.69
N ILE A 124 -9.60 -18.64 7.03
CA ILE A 124 -8.18 -18.48 6.72
C ILE A 124 -8.09 -17.40 5.66
N THR A 125 -7.78 -16.17 6.07
CA THR A 125 -7.41 -15.10 5.13
C THR A 125 -6.26 -15.63 4.26
N ARG A 126 -6.47 -15.67 2.94
CA ARG A 126 -5.46 -16.18 2.02
C ARG A 126 -4.18 -15.36 2.19
N PRO A 127 -2.98 -15.95 2.11
CA PRO A 127 -1.74 -15.20 2.27
C PRO A 127 -1.61 -14.01 1.29
N GLY A 128 -2.20 -14.14 0.09
CA GLY A 128 -2.28 -13.05 -0.88
C GLY A 128 -3.19 -11.88 -0.44
N ASP A 129 -4.33 -12.17 0.19
CA ASP A 129 -5.27 -11.18 0.73
C ASP A 129 -4.62 -10.40 1.89
N GLU A 130 -3.96 -11.13 2.80
CA GLU A 130 -3.21 -10.55 3.90
C GLU A 130 -2.06 -9.66 3.39
N ALA A 131 -1.31 -10.13 2.39
CA ALA A 131 -0.24 -9.36 1.76
C ALA A 131 -0.76 -8.09 1.07
N LEU A 132 -1.90 -8.15 0.41
CA LEU A 132 -2.54 -7.00 -0.22
C LEU A 132 -2.99 -5.96 0.82
N SER A 133 -3.57 -6.41 1.93
CA SER A 133 -3.95 -5.53 3.05
C SER A 133 -2.74 -4.81 3.64
N ILE A 134 -1.63 -5.53 3.87
CA ILE A 134 -0.38 -4.93 4.35
C ILE A 134 0.16 -3.94 3.30
N LEU A 135 0.20 -4.32 2.03
CA LEU A 135 0.72 -3.49 0.94
C LEU A 135 -0.04 -2.17 0.84
N TYR A 136 -1.37 -2.20 0.92
CA TYR A 136 -2.19 -0.99 0.98
C TYR A 136 -1.93 -0.18 2.27
N GLY A 137 -1.84 -0.86 3.41
CA GLY A 137 -1.61 -0.25 4.73
C GLY A 137 -0.26 0.44 4.89
N LEU A 138 0.75 0.08 4.07
CA LEU A 138 2.06 0.73 4.05
C LEU A 138 2.02 2.19 3.60
N GLN A 139 0.98 2.62 2.87
CA GLN A 139 0.89 3.97 2.32
C GLN A 139 2.17 4.37 1.56
N ILE A 140 2.52 3.54 0.57
CA ILE A 140 3.76 3.64 -0.22
C ILE A 140 3.94 5.06 -0.77
N SER A 141 5.18 5.57 -0.72
CA SER A 141 5.51 6.88 -1.27
C SER A 141 5.20 7.00 -2.77
N GLU A 142 4.99 8.22 -3.27
CA GLU A 142 4.79 8.44 -4.71
C GLU A 142 5.94 7.86 -5.56
N SER A 143 7.19 8.00 -5.09
CA SER A 143 8.36 7.39 -5.73
C SER A 143 8.30 5.86 -5.72
N GLY A 144 7.85 5.26 -4.62
CA GLY A 144 7.68 3.81 -4.52
C GLY A 144 6.58 3.30 -5.44
N LEU A 145 5.46 4.01 -5.54
CA LEU A 145 4.36 3.69 -6.46
C LEU A 145 4.80 3.82 -7.93
N LYS A 146 5.55 4.87 -8.28
CA LYS A 146 6.13 5.01 -9.63
C LYS A 146 7.07 3.85 -9.95
N ASN A 147 7.96 3.48 -9.02
CA ASN A 147 8.85 2.34 -9.17
C ASN A 147 8.08 1.02 -9.32
N LEU A 148 6.96 0.86 -8.60
CA LEU A 148 6.10 -0.32 -8.70
C LEU A 148 5.47 -0.45 -10.09
N ILE A 149 5.01 0.66 -10.68
CA ILE A 149 4.33 0.68 -11.99
C ILE A 149 5.31 0.59 -13.16
N MET A 150 6.45 1.27 -13.05
CA MET A 150 7.47 1.30 -14.11
C MET A 150 8.44 0.12 -14.02
N GLY A 151 8.52 -0.53 -12.86
CA GLY A 151 9.38 -1.69 -12.64
C GLY A 151 8.94 -2.91 -13.43
N ARG A 152 9.79 -3.96 -13.37
CA ARG A 152 9.59 -5.22 -14.09
C ARG A 152 8.24 -5.90 -13.80
N ASN A 153 7.69 -5.65 -12.61
CA ASN A 153 6.46 -6.27 -12.14
C ASN A 153 5.21 -5.37 -12.31
N GLY A 154 5.35 -4.19 -12.94
CA GLY A 154 4.28 -3.19 -13.00
C GLY A 154 3.02 -3.63 -13.76
N GLU A 155 3.19 -4.31 -14.88
CA GLU A 155 2.04 -4.86 -15.63
C GLU A 155 1.43 -6.06 -14.89
N LEU A 156 2.28 -6.91 -14.31
CA LEU A 156 1.86 -8.08 -13.54
C LEU A 156 1.01 -7.67 -12.33
N ILE A 157 1.41 -6.64 -11.57
CA ILE A 157 0.62 -6.22 -10.41
C ILE A 157 -0.73 -5.64 -10.82
N ILE A 158 -0.84 -4.89 -11.93
CA ILE A 158 -2.14 -4.39 -12.42
C ILE A 158 -3.04 -5.56 -12.83
N GLU A 159 -2.49 -6.57 -13.51
CA GLU A 159 -3.24 -7.78 -13.87
C GLU A 159 -3.69 -8.55 -12.62
N THR A 160 -2.80 -8.71 -11.63
CA THR A 160 -3.11 -9.37 -10.36
C THR A 160 -4.21 -8.64 -9.60
N LEU A 161 -4.14 -7.30 -9.50
CA LEU A 161 -5.21 -6.49 -8.87
C LEU A 161 -6.54 -6.63 -9.63
N THR A 162 -6.49 -6.72 -10.96
CA THR A 162 -7.69 -6.99 -11.79
C THR A 162 -8.31 -8.33 -11.43
N LYS A 163 -7.51 -9.39 -11.29
CA LYS A 163 -7.98 -10.72 -10.85
C LYS A 163 -8.52 -10.72 -9.42
N VAL A 164 -7.90 -9.96 -8.51
CA VAL A 164 -8.43 -9.81 -7.14
C VAL A 164 -9.80 -9.12 -7.17
N MET A 165 -10.00 -8.11 -8.03
CA MET A 165 -11.30 -7.45 -8.18
C MET A 165 -12.39 -8.39 -8.72
N GLN A 166 -12.02 -9.38 -9.53
CA GLN A 166 -12.93 -10.38 -10.13
C GLN A 166 -13.45 -11.41 -9.14
N GLY A 167 -12.57 -11.95 -8.29
CA GLY A 167 -12.90 -13.14 -7.47
C GLY A 167 -12.45 -13.06 -6.00
N GLY A 168 -11.91 -11.93 -5.56
CA GLY A 168 -11.55 -11.72 -4.16
C GLY A 168 -12.77 -11.53 -3.27
N ASN A 169 -12.57 -11.63 -1.95
CA ASN A 169 -13.58 -11.18 -0.99
C ASN A 169 -13.72 -9.65 -1.02
N ASP A 170 -14.78 -9.13 -0.42
CA ASP A 170 -15.10 -7.70 -0.39
C ASP A 170 -13.95 -6.82 0.12
N GLU A 171 -13.25 -7.26 1.17
CA GLU A 171 -12.12 -6.52 1.73
C GLU A 171 -10.93 -6.46 0.74
N SER A 172 -10.53 -7.59 0.16
CA SER A 172 -9.47 -7.66 -0.85
C SER A 172 -9.80 -6.87 -2.09
N ARG A 173 -11.05 -6.93 -2.58
CA ARG A 173 -11.53 -6.15 -3.72
C ARG A 173 -11.44 -4.65 -3.43
N ALA A 174 -11.83 -4.23 -2.22
CA ALA A 174 -11.71 -2.85 -1.79
C ALA A 174 -10.23 -2.38 -1.75
N TYR A 175 -9.34 -3.16 -1.15
CA TYR A 175 -7.91 -2.83 -1.12
C TYR A 175 -7.29 -2.80 -2.52
N ALA A 176 -7.70 -3.70 -3.41
CA ALA A 176 -7.20 -3.73 -4.78
C ALA A 176 -7.53 -2.44 -5.54
N VAL A 177 -8.77 -1.97 -5.44
CA VAL A 177 -9.24 -0.73 -6.09
C VAL A 177 -8.54 0.49 -5.51
N LEU A 178 -8.39 0.54 -4.18
CA LEU A 178 -7.75 1.66 -3.50
C LEU A 178 -6.25 1.75 -3.82
N LEU A 179 -5.56 0.61 -3.89
CA LEU A 179 -4.17 0.55 -4.30
C LEU A 179 -4.01 0.92 -5.76
N LEU A 180 -4.83 0.36 -6.65
CA LEU A 180 -4.84 0.69 -8.07
C LEU A 180 -5.04 2.19 -8.31
N LYS A 181 -5.97 2.81 -7.57
CA LYS A 181 -6.17 4.26 -7.61
C LYS A 181 -4.88 5.00 -7.29
N SER A 182 -4.26 4.69 -6.15
CA SER A 182 -3.03 5.36 -5.70
C SER A 182 -1.89 5.19 -6.71
N MET A 183 -1.81 4.03 -7.35
CA MET A 183 -0.85 3.76 -8.41
C MET A 183 -1.13 4.61 -9.66
N LEU A 184 -2.36 4.60 -10.17
CA LEU A 184 -2.69 5.29 -11.42
C LEU A 184 -2.69 6.82 -11.29
N GLU A 185 -2.82 7.38 -10.08
CA GLU A 185 -2.64 8.80 -9.80
C GLU A 185 -1.21 9.30 -10.10
N VAL A 186 -0.19 8.45 -9.94
CA VAL A 186 1.21 8.80 -10.20
C VAL A 186 1.76 8.22 -11.52
N ALA A 187 0.93 7.53 -12.29
CA ALA A 187 1.33 6.84 -13.51
C ALA A 187 1.50 7.78 -14.70
N ASP A 188 2.46 7.46 -15.56
CA ASP A 188 2.64 8.19 -16.82
C ASP A 188 1.45 7.97 -17.78
N PRO A 189 1.07 8.98 -18.57
CA PRO A 189 0.02 8.87 -19.58
C PRO A 189 0.12 7.65 -20.50
N GLN A 190 1.33 7.23 -20.86
CA GLN A 190 1.57 6.05 -21.72
C GLN A 190 1.05 4.77 -21.07
N LYS A 191 1.18 4.63 -19.75
CA LYS A 191 0.68 3.47 -19.00
C LYS A 191 -0.84 3.47 -18.92
N LEU A 192 -1.47 4.64 -18.87
CA LEU A 192 -2.94 4.76 -18.85
C LEU A 192 -3.58 4.33 -20.18
N ILE A 193 -2.87 4.51 -21.30
CA ILE A 193 -3.34 4.10 -22.63
C ILE A 193 -3.22 2.58 -22.83
N SER A 194 -2.25 1.94 -22.18
CA SER A 194 -2.03 0.49 -22.29
C SER A 194 -2.91 -0.36 -21.35
N LEU A 195 -3.81 0.26 -20.58
CA LEU A 195 -4.69 -0.48 -19.68
C LEU A 195 -5.69 -1.34 -20.48
N LYS A 196 -5.86 -2.60 -20.05
CA LYS A 196 -6.74 -3.55 -20.72
C LYS A 196 -8.22 -3.26 -20.41
N GLN A 197 -9.13 -3.60 -21.31
CA GLN A 197 -10.56 -3.29 -21.17
C GLN A 197 -11.21 -4.03 -19.98
N GLU A 198 -10.71 -5.22 -19.66
CA GLU A 198 -11.16 -6.05 -18.54
C GLU A 198 -11.09 -5.26 -17.23
N LEU A 199 -10.02 -4.48 -17.04
CA LEU A 199 -9.85 -3.66 -15.83
C LEU A 199 -11.02 -2.68 -15.63
N PHE A 200 -11.51 -2.06 -16.70
CA PHE A 200 -12.64 -1.12 -16.62
C PHE A 200 -13.94 -1.83 -16.24
N SER A 201 -14.14 -3.06 -16.76
CA SER A 201 -15.29 -3.89 -16.38
C SER A 201 -15.29 -4.16 -14.89
N GLU A 202 -14.13 -4.50 -14.32
CA GLU A 202 -14.01 -4.79 -12.89
C GLU A 202 -14.20 -3.56 -12.00
N ILE A 203 -13.69 -2.40 -12.42
CA ILE A 203 -13.92 -1.15 -11.69
C ILE A 203 -15.42 -0.82 -11.66
N VAL A 204 -16.14 -1.04 -12.76
CA VAL A 204 -17.60 -0.86 -12.82
C VAL A 204 -18.31 -1.90 -11.93
N GLN A 205 -17.82 -3.13 -11.88
CA GLN A 205 -18.41 -4.17 -11.04
C GLN A 205 -18.28 -3.85 -9.54
N VAL A 206 -17.12 -3.36 -9.10
CA VAL A 206 -16.93 -2.87 -7.72
C VAL A 206 -17.92 -1.77 -7.36
N LEU A 207 -18.25 -0.87 -8.30
CA LEU A 207 -19.25 0.17 -8.08
C LEU A 207 -20.65 -0.39 -7.90
N ARG A 208 -21.01 -1.38 -8.71
CA ARG A 208 -22.33 -2.04 -8.65
C ARG A 208 -22.53 -2.80 -7.37
N ASP A 209 -21.49 -3.49 -6.92
CA ASP A 209 -21.52 -4.33 -5.73
C ASP A 209 -21.51 -3.51 -4.44
N GLN A 210 -21.20 -2.20 -4.50
CA GLN A 210 -21.26 -1.27 -3.36
C GLN A 210 -20.51 -1.76 -2.12
N ILE A 211 -19.38 -2.42 -2.34
CA ILE A 211 -18.58 -3.12 -1.32
C ILE A 211 -18.24 -2.22 -0.12
N SER A 212 -17.85 -0.97 -0.40
CA SER A 212 -17.73 0.06 0.64
C SER A 212 -17.78 1.45 0.01
N HIS A 213 -18.21 2.46 0.78
CA HIS A 213 -18.22 3.85 0.32
C HIS A 213 -16.83 4.32 -0.15
N LYS A 214 -15.76 3.86 0.51
CA LYS A 214 -14.38 4.20 0.16
C LYS A 214 -13.97 3.58 -1.17
N ALA A 215 -14.29 2.30 -1.38
CA ALA A 215 -14.01 1.61 -2.64
C ALA A 215 -14.83 2.20 -3.80
N SER A 216 -16.13 2.48 -3.58
CA SER A 216 -16.98 3.09 -4.60
C SER A 216 -16.50 4.49 -4.99
N LYS A 217 -16.12 5.33 -4.01
CA LYS A 217 -15.52 6.63 -4.30
C LYS A 217 -14.25 6.49 -5.15
N ALA A 218 -13.36 5.58 -4.76
CA ALA A 218 -12.10 5.36 -5.48
C ALA A 218 -12.33 4.85 -6.91
N ALA A 219 -13.29 3.94 -7.10
CA ALA A 219 -13.67 3.44 -8.41
C ALA A 219 -14.28 4.54 -9.30
N LEU A 220 -15.11 5.44 -8.76
CA LEU A 220 -15.59 6.60 -9.51
C LEU A 220 -14.45 7.54 -9.92
N GLU A 221 -13.54 7.87 -9.01
CA GLU A 221 -12.38 8.70 -9.29
C GLU A 221 -11.49 8.08 -10.38
N LEU A 222 -11.28 6.77 -10.32
CA LEU A 222 -10.60 6.00 -11.37
C LEU A 222 -11.30 6.13 -12.72
N LEU A 223 -12.60 5.89 -12.80
CA LEU A 223 -13.34 5.99 -14.07
C LEU A 223 -13.28 7.40 -14.65
N ILE A 224 -13.40 8.43 -13.81
CA ILE A 224 -13.31 9.83 -14.25
C ILE A 224 -11.93 10.11 -14.86
N ASN A 225 -10.86 9.65 -14.20
CA ASN A 225 -9.49 9.89 -14.65
C ASN A 225 -9.08 9.05 -15.87
N LEU A 226 -9.64 7.85 -16.03
CA LEU A 226 -9.30 6.91 -17.10
C LEU A 226 -10.15 7.09 -18.36
N CYS A 227 -11.39 7.58 -18.24
CA CYS A 227 -12.30 7.83 -19.38
C CYS A 227 -11.67 8.62 -20.55
N PRO A 228 -10.87 9.68 -20.32
CA PRO A 228 -10.22 10.42 -21.41
C PRO A 228 -9.23 9.57 -22.22
N TRP A 229 -8.62 8.56 -21.61
CA TRP A 229 -7.57 7.74 -22.22
C TRP A 229 -8.13 6.57 -23.04
N GLY A 230 -9.22 5.95 -22.57
CA GLY A 230 -9.92 4.91 -23.35
C GLY A 230 -10.46 5.41 -24.69
N LYS A 231 -10.89 6.69 -24.76
CA LYS A 231 -11.32 7.32 -26.03
C LYS A 231 -10.16 7.46 -27.03
N LYS A 232 -8.95 7.79 -26.55
CA LYS A 232 -7.76 7.94 -27.39
C LYS A 232 -7.28 6.60 -27.95
N GLN A 233 -7.37 5.53 -27.15
CA GLN A 233 -7.04 4.17 -27.60
C GLN A 233 -7.96 3.70 -28.74
N ASN A 234 -9.28 3.92 -28.61
CA ASN A 234 -10.26 3.57 -29.64
C ASN A 234 -10.10 4.40 -30.92
N GLN A 235 -9.68 5.68 -30.82
CA GLN A 235 -9.37 6.50 -31.98
C GLN A 235 -8.09 6.05 -32.68
N SER A 236 -7.02 5.77 -31.93
CA SER A 236 -5.74 5.25 -32.48
C SER A 236 -5.92 3.92 -33.21
N HIS A 237 -6.72 2.99 -32.67
CA HIS A 237 -7.03 1.74 -33.35
C HIS A 237 -7.84 1.95 -34.64
N ARG A 238 -8.78 2.90 -34.66
CA ARG A 238 -9.52 3.26 -35.89
C ARG A 238 -8.62 3.88 -36.95
N SER A 239 -7.65 4.72 -36.57
CA SER A 239 -6.70 5.35 -37.48
C SER A 239 -5.71 4.36 -38.11
N GLN A 240 -5.28 3.32 -37.38
CA GLN A 240 -4.41 2.28 -37.92
C GLN A 240 -5.15 1.35 -38.91
N CYS A 241 -6.43 1.05 -38.68
CA CYS A 241 -7.22 0.28 -39.65
C CYS A 241 -7.55 1.04 -40.95
N SER A 242 -7.42 2.37 -40.98
CA SER A 242 -7.67 3.19 -42.17
C SER A 242 -6.43 3.43 -43.03
N LEU A 243 -5.24 2.99 -42.60
CA LEU A 243 -3.97 3.08 -43.33
C LEU A 243 -3.49 1.73 -43.90
N GLY A 244 -4.29 0.66 -43.77
CA GLY A 244 -4.01 -0.68 -44.31
C GLY A 244 -4.76 -1.03 -45.60
N TYR A 245 -5.41 -0.04 -46.22
CA TYR A 245 -6.06 -0.14 -47.52
C TYR A 245 -5.55 1.00 -48.41
N ASP A 246 -4.28 0.94 -48.78
CA ASP A 246 -3.70 1.60 -49.96
C ASP A 246 -2.50 0.78 -50.45
#